data_AF-C4RNP0-F1
#
_entry.id   AF-C4RNP0-F1
#
_cell.length_a   1.000
_cell.length_b   1.000
_cell.length_c   1.000
_cell.angle_alpha   90.00
_cell.angle_beta   90.00
_cell.angle_gamma   90.00
#
_symmetry.space_group_name_H-M   'P 1'
#
loop_
_entity.id
_entity.type
_entity.pdbx_description
1 polymer ?
#
loop_
_entity_poly.entity_id
_entity_poly.type
_entity_poly.pdbx_seq_one_letter_code
_entity_poly.pdbx_strand_id
1 'polypeptide(L)'
;MRHGGGETVHLGYCTNVHPAEDLAGILAQLDTYAVPVRRALDADPLGLGLWLAAPVAAALAADEGLRRRLRAELTARGLEVVTLNGFPYAAFQAPVVKHAVYHPDWTTPERLAYTLDLARVLADLLPADAPRGSVSTLPLAWRTPWDAGQADAARRRLDALERRAGRDRAGHRPGSCGRVRTGAGLRGGVHRPGRRPCSPAPTRNGWASCLDLASPGSAPGRNRPPPWAGSPPPGCRW
;
A
#
# COMPACT_ATOMS: atom_id res chain seq x y z
N MET A 1 -5.13 21.49 3.36
CA MET A 1 -4.06 22.41 2.88
C MET A 1 -4.10 22.46 1.35
N ARG A 2 -3.42 23.40 0.69
CA ARG A 2 -3.33 23.42 -0.79
C ARG A 2 -1.88 23.23 -1.24
N HIS A 3 -1.66 22.34 -2.20
CA HIS A 3 -0.40 22.23 -2.91
C HIS A 3 -0.19 23.47 -3.79
N GLY A 4 1.05 23.78 -4.18
CA GLY A 4 1.35 24.92 -5.06
C GLY A 4 0.61 24.91 -6.40
N GLY A 5 0.12 23.73 -6.83
CA GLY A 5 -0.74 23.56 -8.01
C GLY A 5 -2.25 23.73 -7.76
N GLY A 6 -2.67 24.15 -6.56
CA GLY A 6 -4.08 24.39 -6.22
C GLY A 6 -4.87 23.17 -5.73
N GLU A 7 -4.29 21.96 -5.83
CA GLU A 7 -4.90 20.73 -5.33
C GLU A 7 -4.99 20.71 -3.81
N THR A 8 -6.12 20.22 -3.29
CA THR A 8 -6.30 20.01 -1.84
C THR A 8 -5.43 18.85 -1.38
N VAL A 9 -4.61 19.10 -0.36
CA VAL A 9 -3.81 18.11 0.35
C VAL A 9 -4.48 17.79 1.68
N HIS A 10 -4.75 16.51 1.88
CA HIS A 10 -5.24 15.95 3.14
C HIS A 10 -4.03 15.53 3.99
N LEU A 11 -4.00 15.99 5.23
CA LEU A 11 -3.02 15.54 6.22
C LEU A 11 -3.59 14.31 6.93
N GLY A 12 -2.81 13.23 6.96
CA GLY A 12 -3.17 12.01 7.68
C GLY A 12 -2.23 11.72 8.85
N TYR A 13 -2.76 11.09 9.90
CA TYR A 13 -1.99 10.60 11.03
C TYR A 13 -1.60 9.13 10.82
N CYS A 14 -0.32 8.80 10.95
CA CYS A 14 0.19 7.45 10.75
C CYS A 14 0.35 6.71 12.08
N THR A 15 -0.25 5.54 12.22
CA THR A 15 -0.22 4.77 13.48
C THR A 15 0.97 3.83 13.61
N ASN A 16 1.85 3.78 12.61
CA ASN A 16 2.99 2.84 12.58
C ASN A 16 3.77 2.78 13.90
N VAL A 17 4.03 3.92 14.53
CA VAL A 17 4.88 3.98 15.73
C VAL A 17 4.27 3.29 16.95
N HIS A 18 2.98 2.96 16.91
CA HIS A 18 2.24 2.40 18.03
C HIS A 18 2.01 0.90 17.83
N PRO A 19 2.65 0.05 18.65
CA PRO A 19 2.44 -1.39 18.58
C PRO A 19 0.99 -1.74 18.95
N ALA A 20 0.35 -2.57 18.14
CA ALA A 20 -0.90 -3.21 18.49
C ALA A 20 -0.97 -4.58 17.81
N GLU A 21 -1.10 -5.63 18.63
CA GLU A 21 -1.06 -7.03 18.19
C GLU A 21 -2.45 -7.65 18.02
N ASP A 22 -3.51 -6.93 18.44
CA ASP A 22 -4.90 -7.32 18.28
C ASP A 22 -5.82 -6.10 18.03
N LEU A 23 -7.10 -6.36 17.74
CA LEU A 23 -8.08 -5.31 17.48
C LEU A 23 -8.32 -4.42 18.70
N ALA A 24 -8.30 -4.98 19.91
CA ALA A 24 -8.52 -4.20 21.13
C ALA A 24 -7.38 -3.19 21.35
N GLY A 25 -6.14 -3.62 21.17
CA GLY A 25 -4.96 -2.77 21.20
C GLY A 25 -4.98 -1.70 20.12
N ILE A 26 -5.46 -2.02 18.90
CA ILE A 26 -5.68 -1.02 17.85
C ILE A 26 -6.65 0.05 18.33
N LEU A 27 -7.80 -0.32 18.87
CA LEU A 27 -8.79 0.67 19.33
C LEU A 27 -8.23 1.52 20.49
N ALA A 28 -7.54 0.88 21.45
CA ALA A 28 -6.94 1.58 22.60
C ALA A 28 -5.88 2.61 22.16
N GLN A 29 -5.03 2.29 21.17
CA GLN A 29 -4.06 3.26 20.66
C GLN A 29 -4.73 4.43 19.92
N LEU A 30 -5.87 4.22 19.27
CA LEU A 30 -6.60 5.30 18.60
C LEU A 30 -7.13 6.30 19.64
N ASP A 31 -7.66 5.79 20.76
CA ASP A 31 -8.11 6.61 21.88
C ASP A 31 -6.94 7.37 22.53
N THR A 32 -5.79 6.72 22.65
CA THR A 32 -4.60 7.28 23.30
C THR A 32 -3.92 8.35 22.44
N TYR A 33 -3.88 8.16 21.12
CA TYR A 33 -3.04 8.98 20.23
C TYR A 33 -3.82 9.69 19.12
N ALA A 34 -4.61 8.96 18.33
CA ALA A 34 -5.27 9.52 17.15
C ALA A 34 -6.37 10.53 17.53
N VAL A 35 -7.18 10.24 18.55
CA VAL A 35 -8.26 11.13 19.01
C VAL A 35 -7.71 12.46 19.56
N PRO A 36 -6.68 12.47 20.43
CA PRO A 36 -6.03 13.72 20.84
C PRO A 36 -5.46 14.53 19.67
N VAL A 37 -4.79 13.87 18.71
CA VAL A 37 -4.27 14.54 17.50
C VAL A 37 -5.40 15.15 16.68
N ARG A 38 -6.49 14.42 16.46
CA ARG A 38 -7.68 14.93 15.77
C ARG A 38 -8.21 16.20 16.44
N ARG A 39 -8.37 16.17 17.77
CA ARG A 39 -8.86 17.33 18.56
C ARG A 39 -7.91 18.51 18.48
N ALA A 40 -6.61 18.29 18.59
CA ALA A 40 -5.60 19.35 18.52
C ALA A 40 -5.53 20.02 17.14
N LEU A 41 -5.85 19.28 16.08
CA LEU A 41 -5.88 19.78 14.71
C LEU A 41 -7.26 20.31 14.28
N ASP A 42 -8.28 20.20 15.14
CA ASP A 42 -9.69 20.46 14.80
C ASP A 42 -10.14 19.78 13.49
N ALA A 43 -9.71 18.52 13.32
CA ALA A 43 -10.00 17.73 12.12
C ALA A 43 -11.32 16.96 12.25
N ASP A 44 -12.13 17.00 11.20
CA ASP A 44 -13.40 16.25 11.13
C ASP A 44 -13.70 15.79 9.68
N PRO A 45 -13.47 14.51 9.33
CA PRO A 45 -12.72 13.49 10.09
C PRO A 45 -11.18 13.67 9.98
N LEU A 46 -10.43 12.99 10.85
CA LEU A 46 -8.98 12.82 10.68
C LEU A 46 -8.69 11.55 9.86
N GLY A 47 -8.00 11.74 8.73
CA GLY A 47 -7.50 10.63 7.92
C GLY A 47 -6.35 9.87 8.60
N LEU A 48 -6.37 8.56 8.51
CA LEU A 48 -5.39 7.66 9.11
C LEU A 48 -4.62 6.85 8.06
N GLY A 49 -3.30 6.79 8.24
CA GLY A 49 -2.45 5.73 7.73
C GLY A 49 -2.35 4.63 8.79
N LEU A 50 -3.17 3.59 8.66
CA LEU A 50 -3.26 2.54 9.67
C LEU A 50 -2.26 1.42 9.37
N TRP A 51 -1.47 1.04 10.36
CA TRP A 51 -0.68 -0.18 10.32
C TRP A 51 -1.41 -1.33 11.03
N LEU A 52 -1.37 -2.51 10.43
CA LEU A 52 -1.95 -3.74 10.97
C LEU A 52 -0.90 -4.83 10.95
N ALA A 53 -0.59 -5.43 12.11
CA ALA A 53 0.25 -6.62 12.14
C ALA A 53 -0.41 -7.77 11.33
N ALA A 54 0.39 -8.63 10.71
CA ALA A 54 -0.10 -9.69 9.83
C ALA A 54 -1.18 -10.60 10.44
N PRO A 55 -1.09 -11.04 11.72
CA PRO A 55 -2.16 -11.82 12.35
C PRO A 55 -3.49 -11.07 12.41
N VAL A 56 -3.44 -9.76 12.69
CA VAL A 56 -4.64 -8.91 12.78
C VAL A 56 -5.24 -8.66 11.39
N ALA A 57 -4.39 -8.39 10.40
CA ALA A 57 -4.84 -8.24 9.01
C ALA A 57 -5.53 -9.51 8.50
N ALA A 58 -4.96 -10.69 8.80
CA ALA A 58 -5.56 -11.98 8.43
C ALA A 58 -6.91 -12.21 9.13
N ALA A 59 -7.00 -11.94 10.44
CA ALA A 59 -8.25 -12.06 11.20
C ALA A 59 -9.34 -11.12 10.65
N LEU A 60 -8.99 -9.86 10.37
CA LEU A 60 -9.90 -8.88 9.77
C LEU A 60 -10.29 -9.29 8.35
N ALA A 61 -9.38 -9.80 7.53
CA ALA A 61 -9.70 -10.23 6.16
C ALA A 61 -10.65 -11.45 6.13
N ALA A 62 -10.56 -12.33 7.12
CA ALA A 62 -11.42 -13.51 7.24
C ALA A 62 -12.85 -13.20 7.73
N ASP A 63 -13.06 -12.08 8.44
CA ASP A 63 -14.34 -11.79 9.11
C ASP A 63 -14.86 -10.38 8.75
N GLU A 64 -15.92 -10.33 7.94
CA GLU A 64 -16.59 -9.07 7.57
C GLU A 64 -17.23 -8.37 8.78
N GLY A 65 -17.71 -9.12 9.76
CA GLY A 65 -18.25 -8.58 11.01
C GLY A 65 -17.20 -7.81 11.80
N LEU A 66 -15.97 -8.33 11.90
CA LEU A 66 -14.86 -7.61 12.52
C LEU A 66 -14.49 -6.33 11.75
N ARG A 67 -14.52 -6.35 10.42
CA ARG A 67 -14.27 -5.14 9.60
C ARG A 67 -15.36 -4.10 9.78
N ARG A 68 -16.64 -4.51 9.82
CA ARG A 68 -17.76 -3.60 10.10
C ARG A 68 -17.64 -2.98 11.50
N ARG A 69 -17.25 -3.78 12.50
CA ARG A 69 -16.97 -3.27 13.85
C ARG A 69 -15.84 -2.24 13.83
N LEU A 70 -14.70 -2.55 13.23
CA LEU A 70 -13.58 -1.61 13.12
C LEU A 70 -14.00 -0.30 12.43
N ARG A 71 -14.75 -0.37 11.33
CA ARG A 71 -15.31 0.81 10.66
C ARG A 71 -16.19 1.64 11.61
N ALA A 72 -17.11 1.01 12.32
CA ALA A 72 -18.00 1.70 13.25
C ALA A 72 -17.22 2.41 14.37
N GLU A 73 -16.20 1.75 14.94
CA GLU A 73 -15.34 2.32 15.98
C GLU A 73 -14.51 3.50 15.49
N LEU A 74 -14.03 3.47 14.24
CA LEU A 74 -13.36 4.59 13.58
C LEU A 74 -14.31 5.77 13.39
N THR A 75 -15.50 5.52 12.84
CA THR A 75 -16.51 6.55 12.61
C THR A 75 -16.95 7.22 13.90
N ALA A 76 -17.20 6.44 14.97
CA ALA A 76 -17.57 6.97 16.28
C ALA A 76 -16.52 7.93 16.87
N ARG A 77 -15.25 7.81 16.44
CA ARG A 77 -14.13 8.65 16.88
C ARG A 77 -13.84 9.83 15.96
N GLY A 78 -14.56 9.97 14.85
CA GLY A 78 -14.28 10.95 13.80
C GLY A 78 -13.00 10.63 13.03
N LEU A 79 -12.70 9.34 12.83
CA LEU A 79 -11.50 8.85 12.16
C LEU A 79 -11.89 8.12 10.87
N GLU A 80 -11.05 8.22 9.85
CA GLU A 80 -11.23 7.49 8.59
C GLU A 80 -9.90 6.90 8.11
N VAL A 81 -9.91 5.75 7.43
CA VAL A 81 -8.70 5.13 6.89
C VAL A 81 -8.52 5.53 5.44
N VAL A 82 -7.40 6.19 5.14
CA VAL A 82 -7.07 6.64 3.77
C VAL A 82 -5.97 5.77 3.13
N THR A 83 -5.17 5.09 3.95
CA THR A 83 -4.13 4.16 3.50
C THR A 83 -3.82 3.12 4.58
N LEU A 84 -3.35 1.95 4.15
CA LEU A 84 -2.73 0.99 5.05
C LEU A 84 -1.22 0.95 4.85
N ASN A 85 -0.48 0.86 5.95
CA ASN A 85 0.92 0.51 5.91
C ASN A 85 1.09 -1.01 6.10
N GLY A 86 1.68 -1.64 5.09
CA GLY A 86 2.04 -3.06 5.07
C GLY A 86 3.53 -3.28 4.95
N PHE A 87 4.38 -2.28 5.22
CA PHE A 87 5.84 -2.49 5.26
C PHE A 87 6.22 -3.40 6.44
N PRO A 88 5.98 -3.04 7.70
CA PRO A 88 6.25 -3.93 8.82
C PRO A 88 5.25 -5.09 8.81
N TYR A 89 5.75 -6.32 8.81
CA TYR A 89 4.90 -7.52 8.85
C TYR A 89 4.34 -7.78 10.25
N ALA A 90 5.14 -7.53 11.28
CA ALA A 90 4.80 -7.69 12.69
C ALA A 90 5.53 -6.60 13.51
N ALA A 91 5.31 -6.56 14.83
CA ALA A 91 5.86 -5.56 15.75
C ALA A 91 7.35 -5.28 15.47
N PHE A 92 7.62 -4.07 14.95
CA PHE A 92 8.95 -3.60 14.59
C PHE A 92 9.59 -2.77 15.71
N GLN A 93 8.89 -2.62 16.83
CA GLN A 93 9.33 -1.89 18.03
C GLN A 93 10.20 -2.76 18.95
N ALA A 94 10.56 -3.97 18.53
CA ALA A 94 11.47 -4.84 19.26
C ALA A 94 12.88 -4.21 19.38
N PRO A 95 13.62 -4.42 20.48
CA PRO A 95 14.89 -3.75 20.76
C PRO A 95 16.01 -3.93 19.70
N VAL A 96 15.85 -4.89 18.77
CA VAL A 96 16.82 -5.17 17.71
C VAL A 96 16.10 -5.23 16.36
N VAL A 97 15.84 -4.07 15.78
CA VAL A 97 15.24 -3.93 14.43
C VAL A 97 16.33 -4.07 13.36
N LYS A 98 16.92 -5.27 13.27
CA LYS A 98 17.89 -5.65 12.21
C LYS A 98 17.17 -5.79 10.85
N HIS A 99 17.83 -6.44 9.88
CA HIS A 99 17.24 -6.88 8.61
C HIS A 99 15.95 -7.72 8.75
N ALA A 100 15.58 -8.18 9.94
CA ALA A 100 14.35 -8.94 10.21
C ALA A 100 13.07 -8.18 9.80
N VAL A 101 13.05 -6.85 9.85
CA VAL A 101 11.89 -6.05 9.41
C VAL A 101 11.58 -6.24 7.92
N TYR A 102 12.58 -6.66 7.12
CA TYR A 102 12.39 -6.95 5.71
C TYR A 102 11.76 -8.33 5.47
N HIS A 103 11.63 -9.17 6.49
CA HIS A 103 11.05 -10.49 6.37
C HIS A 103 9.66 -10.56 6.98
N PRO A 104 8.76 -11.38 6.40
CA PRO A 104 8.84 -11.97 5.06
C PRO A 104 8.90 -10.92 3.94
N ASP A 105 9.54 -11.24 2.82
CA ASP A 105 9.66 -10.36 1.64
C ASP A 105 8.92 -10.94 0.42
N TRP A 106 8.98 -10.27 -0.73
CA TRP A 106 8.28 -10.72 -1.94
C TRP A 106 8.79 -12.05 -2.52
N THR A 107 9.90 -12.60 -2.03
CA THR A 107 10.32 -13.95 -2.42
C THR A 107 9.49 -15.04 -1.75
N THR A 108 8.71 -14.69 -0.72
CA THR A 108 7.97 -15.61 0.16
C THR A 108 6.45 -15.49 -0.02
N PRO A 109 5.67 -16.58 0.10
CA PRO A 109 4.21 -16.53 -0.06
C PRO A 109 3.50 -15.71 1.02
N GLU A 110 4.08 -15.58 2.21
CA GLU A 110 3.51 -14.86 3.36
C GLU A 110 3.33 -13.38 3.06
N ARG A 111 4.29 -12.75 2.36
CA ARG A 111 4.18 -11.33 1.95
C ARG A 111 3.01 -11.09 0.99
N LEU A 112 2.75 -12.02 0.07
CA LEU A 112 1.62 -11.94 -0.84
C LEU A 112 0.30 -12.07 -0.09
N ALA A 113 0.18 -13.06 0.80
CA ALA A 113 -1.02 -13.28 1.61
C ALA A 113 -1.34 -12.04 2.46
N TYR A 114 -0.35 -11.54 3.21
CA TYR A 114 -0.50 -10.33 4.02
C TYR A 114 -0.93 -9.10 3.21
N THR A 115 -0.32 -8.88 2.03
CA THR A 115 -0.69 -7.74 1.19
C THR A 115 -2.12 -7.85 0.64
N LEU A 116 -2.58 -9.08 0.33
CA LEU A 116 -3.97 -9.32 -0.08
C LEU A 116 -4.96 -9.10 1.07
N ASP A 117 -4.61 -9.53 2.28
CA ASP A 117 -5.44 -9.31 3.47
C ASP A 117 -5.60 -7.82 3.76
N LEU A 118 -4.51 -7.04 3.70
CA LEU A 118 -4.58 -5.58 3.79
C LEU A 118 -5.46 -4.97 2.70
N ALA A 119 -5.35 -5.43 1.45
CA ALA A 119 -6.16 -4.91 0.36
C ALA A 119 -7.66 -5.15 0.59
N ARG A 120 -8.03 -6.33 1.11
CA ARG A 120 -9.42 -6.68 1.47
C ARG A 120 -9.93 -5.80 2.61
N VAL A 121 -9.11 -5.64 3.66
CA VAL A 121 -9.46 -4.79 4.80
C VAL A 121 -9.65 -3.34 4.34
N LEU A 122 -8.73 -2.80 3.54
CA LEU A 122 -8.81 -1.43 3.07
C LEU A 122 -10.05 -1.19 2.19
N ALA A 123 -10.39 -2.12 1.30
CA ALA A 123 -11.60 -2.01 0.46
C ALA A 123 -12.86 -1.82 1.31
N ASP A 124 -12.94 -2.49 2.46
CA ASP A 124 -14.05 -2.42 3.40
C ASP A 124 -13.91 -1.31 4.45
N LEU A 125 -12.80 -0.57 4.50
CA LEU A 125 -12.61 0.59 5.40
C LEU A 125 -12.62 1.94 4.67
N LEU A 126 -12.39 1.97 3.36
CA LEU A 126 -12.36 3.22 2.59
C LEU A 126 -13.66 4.03 2.76
N PRO A 127 -13.57 5.37 2.84
CA PRO A 127 -14.73 6.25 2.70
C PRO A 127 -15.46 6.01 1.37
N ALA A 128 -16.77 6.19 1.36
CA ALA A 128 -17.59 5.92 0.17
C ALA A 128 -17.31 6.89 -0.99
N ASP A 129 -16.86 8.10 -0.65
CA ASP A 129 -16.45 9.16 -1.58
C ASP A 129 -14.96 9.10 -1.93
N ALA A 130 -14.18 8.21 -1.31
CA ALA A 130 -12.77 8.06 -1.63
C ALA A 130 -12.62 7.53 -3.06
N PRO A 131 -12.00 8.31 -3.98
CA PRO A 131 -11.78 7.86 -5.34
C PRO A 131 -10.65 6.84 -5.40
N ARG A 132 -9.83 6.76 -4.35
CA ARG A 132 -8.81 5.73 -4.17
C ARG A 132 -8.35 5.56 -2.72
N GLY A 133 -7.94 4.35 -2.35
CA GLY A 133 -7.07 4.03 -1.22
C GLY A 133 -5.71 3.54 -1.67
N SER A 134 -4.76 3.38 -0.75
CA SER A 134 -3.51 2.68 -1.07
C SER A 134 -3.01 1.80 0.07
N VAL A 135 -2.36 0.69 -0.27
CA VAL A 135 -1.56 -0.13 0.65
C VAL A 135 -0.09 0.09 0.30
N SER A 136 0.68 0.66 1.22
CA SER A 136 2.14 0.65 1.10
C SER A 136 2.69 -0.71 1.55
N THR A 137 3.73 -1.21 0.91
CA THR A 137 4.33 -2.52 1.21
C THR A 137 5.83 -2.49 0.99
N LEU A 138 6.50 -3.52 1.48
CA LEU A 138 7.93 -3.73 1.25
C LEU A 138 8.26 -3.71 -0.25
N PRO A 139 9.40 -3.17 -0.70
CA PRO A 139 9.72 -3.09 -2.13
C PRO A 139 9.76 -4.47 -2.81
N LEU A 140 10.88 -5.19 -2.70
CA LEU A 140 11.03 -6.55 -3.22
C LEU A 140 11.59 -7.46 -2.13
N ALA A 141 12.87 -7.27 -1.82
CA ALA A 141 13.59 -7.92 -0.74
C ALA A 141 14.77 -7.05 -0.32
N TRP A 142 15.50 -7.47 0.70
CA TRP A 142 16.79 -6.89 1.01
C TRP A 142 17.79 -7.17 -0.13
N ARG A 143 18.73 -6.25 -0.37
CA ARG A 143 19.64 -6.31 -1.53
C ARG A 143 20.56 -7.54 -1.58
N THR A 144 20.74 -8.26 -0.47
CA THR A 144 21.64 -9.41 -0.39
C THR A 144 21.10 -10.42 0.62
N PRO A 145 20.87 -11.68 0.22
CA PRO A 145 21.05 -12.24 -1.13
C PRO A 145 19.98 -11.72 -2.12
N TRP A 146 20.36 -11.58 -3.39
CA TRP A 146 19.45 -11.29 -4.50
C TRP A 146 19.91 -11.99 -5.79
N ASP A 147 19.36 -13.17 -6.05
CA ASP A 147 19.66 -13.97 -7.25
C ASP A 147 18.46 -14.05 -8.23
N ALA A 148 18.68 -14.73 -9.37
CA ALA A 148 17.65 -14.90 -10.40
C ALA A 148 16.42 -15.68 -9.89
N GLY A 149 16.62 -16.66 -9.00
CA GLY A 149 15.53 -17.44 -8.40
C GLY A 149 14.65 -16.59 -7.50
N GLN A 150 15.25 -15.71 -6.70
CA GLN A 150 14.55 -14.74 -5.85
C GLN A 150 13.80 -13.69 -6.68
N ALA A 151 14.43 -13.16 -7.73
CA ALA A 151 13.77 -12.23 -8.65
C ALA A 151 12.54 -12.86 -9.33
N ASP A 152 12.66 -14.12 -9.77
CA ASP A 152 11.56 -14.88 -10.36
C ASP A 152 10.44 -15.19 -9.36
N ALA A 153 10.81 -15.54 -8.12
CA ALA A 153 9.87 -15.77 -7.04
C ALA A 153 9.05 -14.51 -6.70
N ALA A 154 9.71 -13.35 -6.65
CA ALA A 154 9.08 -12.06 -6.42
C ALA A 154 8.15 -11.66 -7.56
N ARG A 155 8.60 -11.77 -8.81
CA ARG A 155 7.79 -11.49 -10.00
C ARG A 155 6.50 -12.31 -10.02
N ARG A 156 6.60 -13.64 -9.84
CA ARG A 156 5.41 -14.52 -9.82
C ARG A 156 4.37 -14.10 -8.77
N ARG A 157 4.81 -13.59 -7.63
CA ARG A 157 3.94 -13.15 -6.53
C ARG A 157 3.32 -11.79 -6.79
N LEU A 158 4.05 -10.84 -7.37
CA LEU A 158 3.49 -9.57 -7.82
C LEU A 158 2.45 -9.79 -8.93
N ASP A 159 2.72 -10.69 -9.88
CA ASP A 159 1.73 -11.05 -10.90
C ASP A 159 0.49 -11.71 -10.27
N ALA A 160 0.69 -12.54 -9.23
CA ALA A 160 -0.41 -13.15 -8.49
C ALA A 160 -1.22 -12.13 -7.68
N LEU A 161 -0.57 -11.12 -7.10
CA LEU A 161 -1.23 -10.00 -6.42
C LEU A 161 -2.15 -9.28 -7.41
N GLU A 162 -1.66 -8.89 -8.59
CA GLU A 162 -2.45 -8.19 -9.59
C GLU A 162 -3.69 -9.00 -10.01
N ARG A 163 -3.51 -10.30 -10.29
CA ARG A 163 -4.62 -11.18 -10.65
C ARG A 163 -5.64 -11.35 -9.53
N ARG A 164 -5.21 -11.56 -8.28
CA ARG A 164 -6.10 -11.84 -7.14
C ARG A 164 -6.80 -10.58 -6.65
N ALA A 165 -6.08 -9.47 -6.53
CA ALA A 165 -6.67 -8.17 -6.23
C ALA A 165 -7.59 -7.68 -7.35
N GLY A 166 -7.48 -8.21 -8.57
CA GLY A 166 -8.45 -8.05 -9.65
C GLY A 166 -9.75 -8.83 -9.44
N ARG A 167 -9.66 -10.09 -8.96
CA ARG A 167 -10.82 -10.97 -8.75
C ARG A 167 -11.65 -10.61 -7.54
N ASP A 168 -11.01 -10.23 -6.44
CA ASP A 168 -11.73 -9.83 -5.21
C ASP A 168 -12.62 -8.59 -5.44
N ARG A 169 -12.36 -7.80 -6.50
CA ARG A 169 -13.23 -6.69 -6.97
C ARG A 169 -14.59 -7.17 -7.46
N ALA A 170 -14.67 -8.36 -8.05
CA ALA A 170 -15.91 -8.88 -8.60
C ALA A 170 -16.87 -9.38 -7.50
N GLY A 171 -16.35 -9.62 -6.29
CA GLY A 171 -17.14 -10.06 -5.13
C GLY A 171 -17.51 -8.96 -4.14
N HIS A 172 -16.89 -7.77 -4.22
CA HIS A 172 -17.20 -6.63 -3.34
C HIS A 172 -18.14 -5.64 -4.04
N ARG A 173 -18.82 -4.78 -3.26
CA ARG A 173 -19.82 -3.81 -3.74
C ARG A 173 -19.37 -3.11 -5.05
N PRO A 174 -20.27 -2.88 -6.02
CA PRO A 174 -19.95 -2.13 -7.22
C PRO A 174 -19.48 -0.72 -6.84
N GLY A 175 -18.18 -0.44 -6.94
CA GLY A 175 -17.62 0.84 -6.51
C GLY A 175 -16.13 0.88 -6.12
N SER A 176 -15.44 -0.24 -5.88
CA SER A 176 -14.01 -0.25 -5.55
C SER A 176 -13.16 -1.03 -6.57
N CYS A 177 -12.38 -0.30 -7.35
CA CYS A 177 -11.44 -0.77 -8.38
C CYS A 177 -9.96 -0.65 -7.96
N GLY A 178 -9.36 -1.71 -7.43
CA GLY A 178 -7.91 -1.88 -7.29
C GLY A 178 -7.06 -1.39 -8.49
N ARG A 179 -5.97 -0.65 -8.31
CA ARG A 179 -4.87 -0.56 -9.29
C ARG A 179 -3.52 -0.71 -8.58
N VAL A 180 -2.86 -1.85 -8.73
CA VAL A 180 -1.48 -2.01 -8.26
C VAL A 180 -0.58 -1.06 -9.07
N ARG A 181 0.10 -0.11 -8.41
CA ARG A 181 1.19 0.67 -9.01
C ARG A 181 2.44 0.49 -8.16
N THR A 182 3.15 -0.63 -8.35
CA THR A 182 4.48 -0.77 -7.78
C THR A 182 5.35 0.39 -8.27
N GLY A 183 5.86 1.21 -7.37
CA GLY A 183 6.72 2.37 -7.66
C GLY A 183 8.09 2.00 -8.23
N ALA A 184 8.33 0.72 -8.57
CA ALA A 184 9.44 0.33 -9.40
C ALA A 184 9.10 0.71 -10.85
N GLY A 185 9.71 1.77 -11.37
CA GLY A 185 9.74 2.05 -12.80
C GLY A 185 10.45 0.92 -13.55
N LEU A 186 9.78 -0.21 -13.76
CA LEU A 186 10.20 -1.26 -14.66
C LEU A 186 9.77 -0.88 -16.08
N ARG A 187 10.48 0.07 -16.70
CA ARG A 187 10.48 0.15 -18.17
C ARG A 187 11.38 -0.98 -18.69
N GLY A 188 10.84 -2.19 -18.70
CA GLY A 188 11.37 -3.29 -19.50
C GLY A 188 10.66 -3.30 -20.85
N GLY A 189 11.23 -2.63 -21.85
CA GLY A 189 10.77 -2.77 -23.22
C GLY A 189 10.86 -4.25 -23.64
N VAL A 190 9.82 -4.75 -24.30
CA VAL A 190 9.83 -6.05 -24.96
C VAL A 190 10.94 -6.04 -26.00
N HIS A 191 12.05 -6.78 -25.82
CA HIS A 191 12.97 -6.98 -26.93
C HIS A 191 13.71 -8.32 -27.00
N ARG A 192 14.04 -8.58 -28.27
CA ARG A 192 14.46 -9.80 -28.98
C ARG A 192 15.59 -10.63 -28.33
N PRO A 193 15.65 -11.94 -28.63
CA PRO A 193 16.65 -12.84 -28.08
C PRO A 193 18.06 -12.52 -28.61
N GLY A 194 19.06 -12.41 -27.72
CA GLY A 194 20.47 -12.34 -28.13
C GLY A 194 21.44 -11.53 -27.26
N ARG A 195 21.03 -10.88 -26.16
CA ARG A 195 21.98 -10.17 -25.25
C ARG A 195 21.71 -10.51 -23.79
N ARG A 196 22.79 -10.69 -23.01
CA ARG A 196 22.74 -11.03 -21.57
C ARG A 196 22.05 -9.92 -20.78
N PRO A 197 21.17 -10.23 -19.81
CA PRO A 197 20.48 -9.22 -19.03
C PRO A 197 21.41 -8.58 -17.98
N CYS A 198 21.40 -7.25 -17.89
CA CYS A 198 21.76 -6.56 -16.66
C CYS A 198 20.57 -6.65 -15.70
N SER A 199 20.71 -7.39 -14.60
CA SER A 199 19.71 -7.45 -13.54
C SER A 199 19.62 -6.09 -12.81
N PRO A 200 18.43 -5.49 -12.67
CA PRO A 200 18.26 -4.35 -11.79
C PRO A 200 18.36 -4.82 -10.33
N ALA A 201 19.38 -4.36 -9.61
CA ALA A 201 19.50 -4.54 -8.18
C ALA A 201 18.62 -3.51 -7.42
N PRO A 202 18.05 -3.87 -6.26
CA PRO A 202 17.40 -2.88 -5.40
C PRO A 202 18.40 -1.79 -5.01
N THR A 203 18.07 -0.53 -5.25
CA THR A 203 18.93 0.59 -4.85
C THR A 203 18.90 0.79 -3.33
N ARG A 204 19.95 1.43 -2.81
CA ARG A 204 20.26 1.60 -1.39
C ARG A 204 19.17 2.32 -0.57
N ASN A 205 18.19 2.93 -1.23
CA ASN A 205 17.09 3.66 -0.62
C ASN A 205 15.80 2.89 -0.93
N GLY A 206 15.35 2.09 0.04
CA GLY A 206 14.12 1.31 -0.04
C GLY A 206 12.89 2.23 -0.06
N TRP A 207 12.47 2.64 -1.26
CA TRP A 207 11.18 3.29 -1.44
C TRP A 207 10.11 2.21 -1.46
N ALA A 208 9.22 2.25 -0.46
CA ALA A 208 8.06 1.37 -0.35
C ALA A 208 7.29 1.31 -1.68
N SER A 209 6.80 0.12 -2.02
CA SER A 209 5.89 -0.04 -3.16
C SER A 209 4.46 0.27 -2.72
N CYS A 210 3.67 0.90 -3.57
CA CYS A 210 2.26 1.19 -3.28
C CYS A 210 1.34 0.33 -4.15
N LEU A 211 0.23 -0.12 -3.57
CA LEU A 211 -0.91 -0.71 -4.25
C LEU A 211 -2.03 0.32 -4.16
N ASP A 212 -2.45 0.94 -5.26
CA ASP A 212 -3.63 1.83 -5.23
C ASP A 212 -4.92 0.98 -5.32
N LEU A 213 -6.02 1.49 -4.81
CA LEU A 213 -7.38 0.95 -4.93
C LEU A 213 -8.31 2.08 -5.33
N ALA A 214 -8.61 2.32 -6.60
CA ALA A 214 -9.51 3.38 -7.08
C ALA A 214 -11.01 3.07 -6.90
N SER A 215 -11.91 4.01 -7.21
CA SER A 215 -13.37 3.86 -7.37
C SER A 215 -13.77 4.24 -8.80
N PRO A 216 -14.77 3.61 -9.46
CA PRO A 216 -15.12 3.93 -10.83
C PRO A 216 -15.87 5.26 -10.90
N GLY A 217 -15.25 6.27 -11.53
CA GLY A 217 -15.86 7.59 -11.74
C GLY A 217 -14.96 8.64 -12.41
N SER A 218 -13.64 8.46 -12.41
CA SER A 218 -12.73 9.40 -13.09
C SER A 218 -12.43 8.95 -14.52
N ALA A 219 -13.01 9.65 -15.51
CA ALA A 219 -12.61 9.54 -16.91
C ALA A 219 -11.10 9.78 -17.06
N PRO A 220 -10.39 9.09 -17.98
CA PRO A 220 -8.97 9.33 -18.20
C PRO A 220 -8.78 10.73 -18.80
N GLY A 221 -8.42 11.69 -17.95
CA GLY A 221 -7.92 13.00 -18.38
C GLY A 221 -6.71 12.79 -19.29
N ARG A 222 -6.72 13.44 -20.46
CA ARG A 222 -5.66 13.35 -21.48
C ARG A 222 -4.31 13.60 -20.82
N ASN A 223 -3.43 12.61 -20.94
CA ASN A 223 -2.10 12.59 -20.37
C ASN A 223 -1.23 13.67 -21.05
N ARG A 224 -1.16 14.89 -20.49
CA ARG A 224 -0.15 15.87 -20.88
C ARG A 224 1.17 15.52 -20.16
N PRO A 225 2.30 15.38 -20.87
CA PRO A 225 3.57 15.12 -20.23
C PRO A 225 4.01 16.34 -19.38
N PRO A 226 4.69 16.12 -18.23
CA PRO A 226 5.18 17.20 -17.38
C PRO A 226 6.31 18.01 -18.06
N PRO A 227 6.49 19.28 -17.69
CA PRO A 227 7.33 20.26 -18.40
C PRO A 227 8.85 20.02 -18.34
N TRP A 228 9.32 18.91 -17.77
CA TRP A 228 10.74 18.55 -17.71
C TRP A 228 11.13 17.41 -18.67
N ALA A 229 10.19 16.93 -19.50
CA ALA A 229 10.49 15.95 -20.55
C ALA A 229 11.29 16.62 -21.69
N GLY A 230 12.62 16.68 -21.53
CA GLY A 230 13.55 17.09 -22.57
C GLY A 230 13.44 16.23 -23.83
N SER A 231 13.66 16.86 -24.99
CA SER A 231 13.59 16.23 -26.30
C SER A 231 14.47 14.98 -26.41
N PRO A 232 14.02 13.90 -27.07
CA PRO A 232 14.83 12.72 -27.29
C PRO A 232 16.00 13.03 -28.26
N PRO A 233 17.17 12.39 -28.10
CA PRO A 233 18.27 12.53 -29.05
C PRO A 233 17.86 11.99 -30.44
N PRO A 234 18.44 12.53 -31.53
CA PRO A 234 18.05 12.17 -32.89
C PRO A 234 18.44 10.71 -33.19
N GLY A 235 17.49 9.91 -33.66
CA GLY A 235 17.79 8.57 -34.21
C GLY A 235 16.75 7.46 -34.01
N CYS A 236 15.65 7.68 -33.29
CA CYS A 236 14.59 6.66 -33.17
C CYS A 236 13.22 7.28 -33.50
N ARG A 237 12.62 6.85 -34.62
CA ARG A 237 11.20 7.04 -34.93
C ARG A 237 10.44 5.82 -34.40
N TRP A 238 9.29 6.07 -33.75
CA TRP A 238 8.35 5.04 -33.32
C TRP A 238 7.58 4.46 -34.51
#